data_AF-A0A7J2LM19-F1
#
_entry.id   AF-A0A7J2LM19-F1
#
_cell.length_a   1.000
_cell.length_b   1.000
_cell.length_c   1.000
_cell.angle_alpha   90.00
_cell.angle_beta   90.00
_cell.angle_gamma   90.00
#
_symmetry.space_group_name_H-M   'P 1'
#
loop_
_entity.id
_entity.type
_entity.pdbx_description
1 polymer ?
#
loop_
_entity_poly.entity_id
_entity_poly.type
_entity_poly.pdbx_seq_one_letter_code
_entity_poly.pdbx_strand_id
1 'polypeptide(L)'
;TTVSHVSDVVGNRGVVYCVEFSARPMRELIQNVASHRSNVVPILEDARLPSRYSHLVGEVDVIYCDVAQPEQAKILADNADLFLKSGGHTLLAVKSRSIDVTKKPKEVYKMEVKVLEKRGFKVKEIVDLEPYEKDHVLVLAVKK
;
A
#
# COMPACT_ATOMS: atom_id res chain seq x y z
N THR A 1 -1.38 -14.02 6.95
CA THR A 1 -1.56 -13.13 5.78
C THR A 1 -0.38 -12.15 5.73
N THR A 2 -0.24 -11.30 4.71
CA THR A 2 0.83 -10.28 4.67
C THR A 2 0.82 -9.39 5.93
N VAL A 3 -0.36 -8.95 6.36
CA VAL A 3 -0.54 -8.12 7.57
C VAL A 3 0.06 -8.75 8.81
N SER A 4 -0.10 -10.07 9.02
CA SER A 4 0.47 -10.73 10.20
C SER A 4 2.00 -10.64 10.22
N HIS A 5 2.66 -10.85 9.07
CA HIS A 5 4.12 -10.75 8.98
C HIS A 5 4.61 -9.30 9.12
N VAL A 6 3.90 -8.33 8.52
CA VAL A 6 4.21 -6.90 8.70
C VAL A 6 4.10 -6.51 10.17
N SER A 7 3.05 -6.97 10.85
CA SER A 7 2.87 -6.76 12.28
C SER A 7 4.03 -7.33 13.10
N ASP A 8 4.51 -8.53 12.76
CA ASP A 8 5.62 -9.17 13.46
C ASP A 8 6.94 -8.39 13.25
N VAL A 9 7.16 -7.82 12.05
CA VAL A 9 8.32 -6.96 11.74
C VAL A 9 8.26 -5.62 12.47
N VAL A 10 7.09 -4.97 12.49
CA VAL A 10 6.89 -3.69 13.21
C VAL A 10 7.01 -3.90 14.72
N GLY A 11 6.51 -5.04 15.22
CA GLY A 11 6.53 -5.41 16.62
C GLY A 11 5.55 -4.59 17.48
N ASN A 12 5.52 -4.91 18.78
CA ASN A 12 4.50 -4.42 19.71
C ASN A 12 4.60 -2.92 20.06
N ARG A 13 5.69 -2.24 19.68
CA ARG A 13 5.88 -0.80 19.92
C ARG A 13 5.36 0.07 18.78
N GLY A 14 5.11 -0.51 17.61
CA GLY A 14 4.50 0.20 16.49
C GLY A 14 3.04 -0.18 16.31
N VAL A 15 2.45 0.31 15.23
CA VAL A 15 1.05 0.08 14.85
C VAL A 15 0.96 -0.18 13.36
N VAL A 16 0.04 -1.05 12.95
CA VAL A 16 -0.26 -1.39 11.57
C VAL A 16 -1.72 -1.08 11.29
N TYR A 17 -1.98 0.03 10.60
CA TYR A 17 -3.31 0.39 10.11
C TYR A 17 -3.61 -0.38 8.82
N CYS A 18 -4.70 -1.13 8.83
CA CYS A 18 -5.08 -2.02 7.73
C CYS A 18 -6.38 -1.54 7.09
N VAL A 19 -6.25 -0.79 5.99
CA VAL A 19 -7.40 -0.29 5.24
C VAL A 19 -7.86 -1.34 4.23
N GLU A 20 -9.11 -1.78 4.34
CA GLU A 20 -9.74 -2.74 3.44
C GLU A 20 -11.18 -2.29 3.19
N PHE A 21 -11.66 -2.40 1.94
CA PHE A 21 -13.00 -1.93 1.56
C PHE A 21 -14.04 -3.06 1.58
N SER A 22 -13.59 -4.31 1.47
CA SER A 22 -14.44 -5.49 1.34
C SER A 22 -14.73 -6.12 2.70
N ALA A 23 -16.02 -6.26 3.02
CA ALA A 23 -16.47 -6.79 4.31
C ALA A 23 -16.01 -8.23 4.60
N ARG A 24 -15.86 -9.08 3.58
CA ARG A 24 -15.42 -10.47 3.77
C ARG A 24 -13.94 -10.56 4.15
N PRO A 25 -12.97 -10.05 3.36
CA PRO A 25 -11.57 -9.98 3.77
C PRO A 25 -11.38 -9.27 5.11
N MET A 26 -12.18 -8.23 5.39
CA MET A 26 -12.15 -7.55 6.68
C MET A 26 -12.50 -8.47 7.86
N ARG A 27 -13.55 -9.28 7.75
CA ARG A 27 -13.90 -10.27 8.78
C ARG A 27 -12.75 -11.25 9.00
N GLU A 28 -12.13 -11.73 7.93
CA GLU A 28 -11.00 -12.65 8.01
C GLU A 28 -9.76 -11.98 8.66
N LEU A 29 -9.50 -10.71 8.34
CA LEU A 29 -8.44 -9.90 8.99
C LEU A 29 -8.69 -9.77 10.50
N ILE A 30 -9.92 -9.44 10.90
CA ILE A 30 -10.28 -9.30 12.31
C ILE A 30 -10.12 -10.62 13.05
N GLN A 31 -10.72 -11.70 12.53
CA GLN A 31 -10.76 -13.00 13.19
C GLN A 31 -9.39 -13.67 13.30
N ASN A 32 -8.59 -13.59 12.24
CA ASN A 32 -7.35 -14.37 12.14
C ASN A 32 -6.11 -13.55 12.53
N VAL A 33 -6.19 -12.22 12.56
CA VAL A 33 -5.02 -11.36 12.78
C VAL A 33 -5.25 -10.36 13.91
N ALA A 34 -6.19 -9.43 13.75
CA ALA A 34 -6.33 -8.29 14.68
C ALA A 34 -6.79 -8.72 16.08
N SER A 35 -7.62 -9.76 16.19
CA SER A 35 -8.04 -10.34 17.49
C SER A 35 -6.87 -10.89 18.31
N HIS A 36 -5.75 -11.25 17.65
CA HIS A 36 -4.58 -11.86 18.28
C HIS A 36 -3.39 -10.88 18.39
N ARG A 37 -3.51 -9.65 17.85
CA ARG A 37 -2.41 -8.69 17.72
C ARG A 37 -2.89 -7.29 18.06
N SER A 38 -2.48 -6.78 19.22
CA SER A 38 -2.87 -5.46 19.71
C SER A 38 -2.33 -4.30 18.87
N ASN A 39 -1.29 -4.52 18.08
CA ASN A 39 -0.71 -3.51 17.20
C ASN A 39 -1.36 -3.46 15.81
N VAL A 40 -2.40 -4.25 15.52
CA VAL A 40 -3.11 -4.23 14.23
C VAL A 40 -4.45 -3.54 14.38
N VAL A 41 -4.66 -2.47 13.60
CA VAL A 41 -5.90 -1.69 13.59
C VAL A 41 -6.62 -1.88 12.25
N PRO A 42 -7.69 -2.69 12.20
CA PRO A 42 -8.49 -2.87 10.99
C PRO A 42 -9.41 -1.68 10.72
N ILE A 43 -9.46 -1.20 9.47
CA ILE A 43 -10.26 -0.05 9.04
C ILE A 43 -11.07 -0.43 7.79
N LEU A 44 -12.40 -0.46 7.91
CA LEU A 44 -13.31 -0.85 6.82
C LEU A 44 -13.73 0.38 6.02
N GLU A 45 -12.88 0.83 5.10
CA GLU A 45 -13.10 2.01 4.26
C GLU A 45 -12.44 1.89 2.88
N ASP A 46 -12.84 2.76 1.96
CA ASP A 46 -12.26 2.84 0.63
C ASP A 46 -10.95 3.67 0.63
N ALA A 47 -9.82 3.01 0.33
CA ALA A 47 -8.51 3.64 0.28
C ALA A 47 -8.41 4.82 -0.71
N ARG A 48 -9.31 4.91 -1.71
CA ARG A 48 -9.42 6.04 -2.65
C ARG A 48 -9.89 7.34 -2.00
N LEU A 49 -10.50 7.26 -0.81
CA LEU A 49 -11.11 8.38 -0.09
C LEU A 49 -10.47 8.53 1.30
N PRO A 50 -9.16 8.86 1.39
CA PRO A 50 -8.43 8.83 2.65
C PRO A 50 -8.94 9.79 3.72
N SER A 51 -9.66 10.85 3.33
CA SER A 51 -10.34 11.75 4.26
C SER A 51 -11.44 11.08 5.09
N ARG A 52 -12.01 9.94 4.67
CA ARG A 52 -13.08 9.25 5.40
C ARG A 52 -12.60 8.58 6.69
N TYR A 53 -11.34 8.13 6.72
CA TYR A 53 -10.74 7.46 7.87
C TYR A 53 -9.57 8.23 8.47
N SER A 54 -9.40 9.51 8.10
CA SER A 54 -8.30 10.33 8.63
C SER A 54 -8.37 10.54 10.15
N HIS A 55 -9.56 10.44 10.74
CA HIS A 55 -9.76 10.51 12.18
C HIS A 55 -9.29 9.24 12.94
N LEU A 56 -8.99 8.15 12.23
CA LEU A 56 -8.55 6.88 12.80
C LEU A 56 -7.04 6.63 12.65
N VAL A 57 -6.41 7.30 11.69
CA VAL A 57 -5.02 7.05 11.29
C VAL A 57 -4.13 8.22 11.72
N GLY A 58 -3.13 7.92 12.54
CA GLY A 58 -2.07 8.86 12.88
C GLY A 58 -1.01 8.98 11.79
N GLU A 59 0.00 9.81 12.04
CA GLU A 59 1.14 9.94 11.14
C GLU A 59 1.96 8.63 11.09
N VAL A 60 2.33 8.17 9.88
CA VAL A 60 3.01 6.88 9.65
C VAL A 60 4.38 7.05 9.00
N ASP A 61 5.29 6.13 9.33
CA ASP A 61 6.66 6.11 8.78
C ASP A 61 6.71 5.45 7.38
N VAL A 62 5.82 4.50 7.12
CA VAL A 62 5.80 3.68 5.91
C VAL A 62 4.37 3.43 5.43
N ILE A 63 4.14 3.49 4.12
CA ILE A 63 2.90 3.00 3.48
C ILE A 63 3.23 1.83 2.56
N TYR A 64 2.59 0.68 2.79
CA TYR A 64 2.58 -0.45 1.88
C TYR A 64 1.23 -0.50 1.14
N CYS A 65 1.25 -0.51 -0.19
CA CYS A 65 0.06 -0.50 -1.02
C CYS A 65 0.03 -1.73 -1.93
N ASP A 66 -0.95 -2.60 -1.71
CA ASP A 66 -1.17 -3.84 -2.46
C ASP A 66 -2.62 -3.94 -2.98
N VAL A 67 -3.10 -2.86 -3.61
CA VAL A 67 -4.47 -2.76 -4.10
C VAL A 67 -4.57 -3.21 -5.57
N ALA A 68 -5.63 -3.93 -5.92
CA ALA A 68 -5.90 -4.33 -7.30
C ALA A 68 -6.83 -3.31 -8.00
N GLN A 69 -6.41 -2.05 -8.07
CA GLN A 69 -7.15 -0.95 -8.72
C GLN A 69 -6.38 -0.42 -9.94
N PRO A 70 -7.01 0.28 -10.90
CA PRO A 70 -6.30 0.87 -12.02
C PRO A 70 -5.34 2.01 -11.67
N GLU A 71 -5.64 2.81 -10.64
CA GLU A 71 -4.87 4.02 -10.28
C GLU A 71 -4.08 3.82 -8.96
N GLN A 72 -3.24 2.79 -8.87
CA GLN A 72 -2.61 2.35 -7.61
C GLN A 72 -1.67 3.42 -7.03
N ALA A 73 -0.79 3.98 -7.86
CA ALA A 73 0.15 5.03 -7.50
C ALA A 73 -0.57 6.30 -7.03
N LYS A 74 -1.72 6.64 -7.63
CA LYS A 74 -2.54 7.77 -7.19
C LYS A 74 -3.12 7.52 -5.80
N ILE A 75 -3.69 6.33 -5.57
CA ILE A 75 -4.25 5.94 -4.26
C ILE A 75 -3.18 6.04 -3.17
N LEU A 76 -2.00 5.48 -3.42
CA LEU A 76 -0.86 5.57 -2.50
C LEU A 76 -0.43 7.02 -2.26
N ALA A 77 -0.34 7.83 -3.31
CA ALA A 77 0.05 9.24 -3.18
C ALA A 77 -0.96 10.06 -2.38
N ASP A 78 -2.26 9.86 -2.61
CA ASP A 78 -3.35 10.55 -1.89
C ASP A 78 -3.33 10.19 -0.39
N ASN A 79 -3.04 8.92 -0.06
CA ASN A 79 -2.85 8.48 1.33
C ASN A 79 -1.60 9.09 1.96
N ALA A 80 -0.50 9.10 1.23
CA ALA A 80 0.75 9.66 1.70
C ALA A 80 0.71 11.18 1.89
N ASP A 81 -0.18 11.89 1.18
CA ASP A 81 -0.43 13.32 1.41
C ASP A 81 -1.05 13.61 2.78
N LEU A 82 -1.82 12.67 3.34
CA LEU A 82 -2.48 12.85 4.63
C LEU A 82 -1.73 12.20 5.80
N PHE A 83 -1.07 11.07 5.56
CA PHE A 83 -0.58 10.22 6.67
C PHE A 83 0.93 10.05 6.72
N LEU A 84 1.64 10.16 5.59
CA LEU A 84 3.06 9.81 5.56
C LEU A 84 3.92 10.98 6.03
N LYS A 85 4.85 10.69 6.96
CA LYS A 85 5.88 11.64 7.41
C LYS A 85 6.70 12.18 6.23
N SER A 86 7.22 13.40 6.38
CA SER A 86 8.29 13.87 5.49
C SER A 86 9.51 12.94 5.61
N GLY A 87 10.07 12.53 4.48
CA GLY A 87 11.10 11.50 4.43
C GLY A 87 10.60 10.06 4.63
N GLY A 88 9.29 9.87 4.79
CA GLY A 88 8.67 8.55 4.92
C GLY A 88 8.79 7.72 3.64
N HIS A 89 8.70 6.40 3.81
CA HIS A 89 8.91 5.44 2.73
C HIS A 89 7.58 4.87 2.22
N THR A 90 7.56 4.48 0.95
CA THR A 90 6.42 3.77 0.37
C THR A 90 6.87 2.54 -0.40
N LEU A 91 6.03 1.51 -0.34
CA LEU A 91 6.17 0.27 -1.08
C LEU A 91 4.89 0.07 -1.89
N LEU A 92 4.98 0.19 -3.21
CA LEU A 92 3.87 0.00 -4.13
C LEU A 92 4.03 -1.33 -4.87
N ALA A 93 3.12 -2.28 -4.64
CA ALA A 93 3.04 -3.51 -5.41
C ALA A 93 2.23 -3.25 -6.68
N VAL A 94 2.91 -3.06 -7.82
CA VAL A 94 2.27 -2.77 -9.10
C VAL A 94 1.86 -4.07 -9.79
N LYS A 95 0.55 -4.31 -9.85
CA LYS A 95 -0.06 -5.46 -10.54
C LYS A 95 -0.46 -5.05 -11.96
N SER A 96 0.41 -5.22 -12.96
CA SER A 96 0.17 -4.60 -14.27
C SER A 96 -1.17 -5.02 -14.90
N ARG A 97 -1.58 -6.28 -14.67
CA ARG A 97 -2.83 -6.84 -15.20
C ARG A 97 -4.08 -6.32 -14.52
N SER A 98 -3.98 -5.80 -13.29
CA SER A 98 -5.08 -5.09 -12.64
C SER A 98 -5.23 -3.65 -13.11
N ILE A 99 -4.20 -3.10 -13.76
CA ILE A 99 -4.19 -1.72 -14.25
C ILE A 99 -4.64 -1.66 -15.70
N ASP A 100 -3.93 -2.35 -16.60
CA ASP A 100 -4.26 -2.35 -18.02
C ASP A 100 -3.73 -3.62 -18.68
N VAL A 101 -4.66 -4.49 -19.06
CA VAL A 101 -4.34 -5.77 -19.72
C VAL A 101 -3.88 -5.61 -21.16
N THR A 102 -4.18 -4.48 -21.80
CA THR A 102 -3.87 -4.21 -23.22
C THR A 102 -2.43 -3.75 -23.43
N LYS A 103 -1.79 -3.25 -22.37
CA LYS A 103 -0.42 -2.73 -22.41
C LYS A 103 0.61 -3.78 -21.99
N LYS A 104 1.86 -3.52 -22.38
CA LYS A 104 2.99 -4.31 -21.88
C LYS A 104 3.23 -3.97 -20.41
N PRO A 105 3.55 -4.95 -19.53
CA PRO A 105 3.78 -4.70 -18.11
C PRO A 105 4.80 -3.58 -17.83
N LYS A 106 5.93 -3.59 -18.55
CA LYS A 106 6.97 -2.56 -18.44
C LYS A 106 6.48 -1.14 -18.75
N GLU A 107 5.48 -0.98 -19.61
CA GLU A 107 4.88 0.33 -19.90
C GLU A 107 4.00 0.79 -18.74
N VAL A 108 3.22 -0.12 -18.15
CA VAL A 108 2.40 0.14 -16.97
C VAL A 108 3.28 0.55 -15.78
N TYR A 109 4.37 -0.16 -15.52
CA TYR A 109 5.31 0.19 -14.44
C TYR A 109 5.85 1.61 -14.58
N LYS A 110 6.25 1.99 -15.81
CA LYS A 110 6.74 3.34 -16.11
C LYS A 110 5.64 4.40 -15.92
N MET A 111 4.39 4.08 -16.20
CA MET A 111 3.27 4.99 -15.97
C MET A 111 3.06 5.24 -14.47
N GLU A 112 3.03 4.19 -13.65
CA GLU A 112 2.86 4.30 -12.20
C GLU A 112 4.04 5.05 -11.54
N VAL A 113 5.27 4.74 -11.95
CA VAL A 113 6.47 5.47 -11.49
C VAL A 113 6.38 6.96 -11.81
N LYS A 114 5.95 7.33 -13.02
CA LYS A 114 5.77 8.74 -13.40
C LYS A 114 4.71 9.44 -12.55
N VAL A 115 3.64 8.73 -12.14
CA VAL A 115 2.63 9.29 -11.23
C VAL A 115 3.28 9.59 -9.88
N LEU A 116 4.05 8.66 -9.31
CA LEU A 116 4.78 8.89 -8.06
C LEU A 116 5.77 10.07 -8.17
N GLU A 117 6.59 10.12 -9.22
CA GLU A 117 7.56 11.20 -9.42
C GLU A 117 6.87 12.57 -9.51
N LYS A 118 5.76 12.68 -10.25
CA LYS A 118 4.95 13.92 -10.33
C LYS A 118 4.35 14.32 -8.99
N ARG A 119 4.13 13.37 -8.08
CA ARG A 119 3.60 13.59 -6.73
C ARG A 119 4.71 13.82 -5.69
N GLY A 120 5.96 14.03 -6.13
CA GLY A 120 7.07 14.42 -5.24
C GLY A 120 7.83 13.24 -4.63
N PHE A 121 7.56 12.01 -5.07
CA PHE A 121 8.29 10.84 -4.60
C PHE A 121 9.59 10.68 -5.38
N LYS A 122 10.66 10.26 -4.68
CA LYS A 122 11.89 9.77 -5.28
C LYS A 122 11.89 8.25 -5.25
N VAL A 123 11.75 7.62 -6.42
CA VAL A 123 11.91 6.16 -6.55
C VAL A 123 13.35 5.78 -6.22
N LYS A 124 13.51 4.75 -5.39
CA LYS A 124 14.80 4.22 -4.92
C LYS A 124 15.14 2.92 -5.59
N GLU A 125 14.15 2.03 -5.70
CA GLU A 125 14.33 0.68 -6.20
C GLU A 125 13.04 0.19 -6.85
N ILE A 126 13.19 -0.64 -7.88
CA ILE A 126 12.10 -1.37 -8.52
C ILE A 126 12.56 -2.83 -8.60
N VAL A 127 11.85 -3.70 -7.91
CA VAL A 127 12.16 -5.13 -7.83
C VAL A 127 11.14 -5.91 -8.65
N ASP A 128 11.63 -6.72 -9.58
CA ASP A 128 10.81 -7.70 -10.29
C ASP A 128 10.49 -8.87 -9.36
N LEU A 129 9.21 -9.26 -9.27
CA LEU A 129 8.75 -10.31 -8.36
C LEU A 129 8.70 -11.69 -9.02
N GLU A 130 9.13 -11.83 -10.28
CA GLU A 130 9.34 -13.13 -10.88
C GLU A 130 10.45 -13.92 -10.15
N PRO A 131 10.28 -15.25 -9.97
CA PRO A 131 9.24 -16.11 -10.55
C PRO A 131 7.96 -16.26 -9.68
N TYR A 132 7.86 -15.56 -8.55
CA TYR A 132 6.76 -15.76 -7.60
C TYR A 132 5.46 -15.11 -8.05
N GLU A 133 5.53 -13.89 -8.60
CA GLU A 133 4.38 -13.14 -9.12
C GLU A 133 4.70 -12.61 -10.52
N LYS A 134 4.09 -13.21 -11.54
CA LYS A 134 4.31 -12.83 -12.94
C LYS A 134 3.70 -11.46 -13.25
N ASP A 135 4.38 -10.65 -14.05
CA ASP A 135 3.93 -9.30 -14.43
C ASP A 135 3.72 -8.35 -13.21
N HIS A 136 4.40 -8.60 -12.09
CA HIS A 136 4.37 -7.77 -10.89
C HIS A 136 5.74 -7.16 -10.58
N VAL A 137 5.75 -5.92 -10.09
CA VAL A 137 6.94 -5.29 -9.52
C VAL A 137 6.62 -4.64 -8.18
N LEU A 138 7.60 -4.59 -7.29
CA LEU A 138 7.54 -3.80 -6.07
C LEU A 138 8.38 -2.54 -6.24
N VAL A 139 7.77 -1.37 -6.06
CA VAL A 139 8.44 -0.07 -6.18
C VAL A 139 8.66 0.51 -4.79
N LEU A 140 9.92 0.71 -4.41
CA LEU A 140 10.31 1.44 -3.21
C LEU A 140 10.53 2.91 -3.56
N ALA A 141 9.86 3.81 -2.83
CA ALA A 141 10.04 5.25 -2.99
C ALA A 141 10.09 5.97 -1.65
N VAL A 142 10.61 7.20 -1.66
CA VAL A 142 10.65 8.09 -0.51
C VAL A 142 9.99 9.40 -0.87
N LYS A 143 9.09 9.89 0.00
CA LYS A 143 8.47 11.20 -0.18
C LYS A 143 9.38 12.27 0.40
N LYS A 144 9.81 13.23 -0.43
CA LYS A 144 10.60 14.37 0.03
C LYS A 144 9.75 15.33 0.85
#